data_AF-A0A2V6WTS5-F1
#
_entry.id   AF-A0A2V6WTS5-F1
#
_cell.length_a   1.000
_cell.length_b   1.000
_cell.length_c   1.000
_cell.angle_alpha   90.00
_cell.angle_beta   90.00
_cell.angle_gamma   90.00
#
_symmetry.space_group_name_H-M   'P 1'
#
loop_
_entity.id
_entity.type
_entity.pdbx_description
1 polymer ?
#
loop_
_entity_poly.entity_id
_entity_poly.type
_entity_poly.pdbx_seq_one_letter_code
_entity_poly.pdbx_strand_id
1 'polypeptide(L)'
;MWWHIGGVLVIVLALALLGAHHNDARFLLRHVTTVSPLEAASADLGDGRTAPALVIADYKVPSPLFALIPGLLSLYGAAPLALVFVLGLLQAQWTYTGYDASAHVAEETVMARLNSAWGVFLSVAVSAIVGYALLLVLTWSIPKGDIAATANDAYPVLQIAYGNLPTVAGHLVAVIIGVAMWLCGLASITSMARMWYAFARDDGMPGARALKRVHPTLRTPVWSIVVTSALAVLITAYAAAFSVVTSISTITLYLAYVIPIYLNWRNRRRRTGEYATRATAPWSLGRLGPAINAIAIVWVLVISVVFALPPNELVLWTMLLLGGLLALYWASSARRRFVGPAGLR
;
A
#
# COMPACT_ATOMS: atom_id res chain seq x y z
N MET A 1 -11.63 -8.99 -10.28
CA MET A 1 -10.89 -8.43 -11.43
C MET A 1 -11.81 -7.77 -12.44
N TRP A 2 -12.77 -8.48 -13.03
CA TRP A 2 -13.68 -7.92 -14.06
C TRP A 2 -14.50 -6.71 -13.61
N TRP A 3 -15.01 -6.72 -12.37
CA TRP A 3 -15.74 -5.57 -11.83
C TRP A 3 -14.88 -4.30 -11.80
N HIS A 4 -13.58 -4.43 -11.50
CA HIS A 4 -12.66 -3.29 -11.40
C HIS A 4 -12.38 -2.70 -12.79
N ILE A 5 -12.10 -3.57 -13.77
CA ILE A 5 -11.92 -3.17 -15.17
C ILE A 5 -13.19 -2.48 -15.68
N GLY A 6 -14.37 -3.06 -15.42
CA GLY A 6 -15.66 -2.49 -15.82
C GLY A 6 -15.92 -1.14 -15.16
N GLY A 7 -15.71 -1.02 -13.85
CA GLY A 7 -15.89 0.24 -13.12
C GLY A 7 -14.96 1.35 -13.63
N VAL A 8 -13.68 1.04 -13.84
CA VAL A 8 -12.73 2.00 -14.40
C VAL A 8 -13.11 2.39 -15.82
N LEU A 9 -13.51 1.43 -16.65
CA LEU A 9 -13.94 1.69 -18.03
C LEU A 9 -15.17 2.59 -18.06
N VAL A 10 -16.15 2.40 -17.16
CA VAL A 10 -17.31 3.29 -17.04
C VAL A 10 -16.87 4.70 -16.66
N ILE A 11 -15.98 4.86 -15.67
CA ILE A 11 -15.48 6.18 -15.25
C ILE A 11 -14.74 6.87 -16.40
N VAL A 12 -13.83 6.14 -17.06
CA VAL A 12 -13.03 6.66 -18.18
C VAL A 12 -13.93 7.08 -19.34
N LEU A 13 -14.88 6.23 -19.75
CA LEU A 13 -15.79 6.56 -20.85
C LEU A 13 -16.72 7.72 -20.49
N ALA A 14 -17.22 7.78 -19.25
CA ALA A 14 -18.05 8.89 -18.81
C ALA A 14 -17.28 10.21 -18.89
N LEU A 15 -16.06 10.28 -18.35
CA LEU A 15 -15.23 11.49 -18.40
C LEU A 15 -14.79 11.85 -19.82
N ALA A 16 -14.42 10.87 -20.63
CA ALA A 16 -13.95 11.12 -21.99
C ALA A 16 -15.08 11.55 -22.94
N LEU A 17 -16.29 11.00 -22.80
CA LEU A 17 -17.39 11.25 -23.73
C LEU A 17 -18.38 12.32 -23.24
N LEU A 18 -18.60 12.41 -21.93
CA LEU A 18 -19.59 13.30 -21.32
C LEU A 18 -18.96 14.45 -20.52
N GLY A 19 -17.63 14.46 -20.38
CA GLY A 19 -16.92 15.50 -19.65
C GLY A 19 -17.05 16.87 -20.30
N ALA A 20 -17.43 17.87 -19.52
CA ALA A 20 -17.54 19.25 -20.00
C ALA A 20 -16.19 19.94 -20.26
N HIS A 21 -15.11 19.44 -19.63
CA HIS A 21 -13.76 19.99 -19.78
C HIS A 21 -12.75 18.92 -20.20
N HIS A 22 -12.05 19.19 -21.30
CA HIS A 22 -10.91 18.41 -21.76
C HIS A 22 -9.75 19.36 -22.01
N ASN A 23 -8.61 19.12 -21.35
CA ASN A 23 -7.42 19.94 -21.53
C ASN A 23 -6.66 19.53 -22.80
N ASP A 24 -5.73 20.37 -23.29
CA ASP A 24 -4.90 19.97 -24.42
C ASP A 24 -3.96 18.81 -24.06
N ALA A 25 -3.54 18.00 -25.03
CA ALA A 25 -2.58 16.91 -24.79
C ALA A 25 -1.25 17.41 -24.20
N ARG A 26 -0.86 18.66 -24.47
CA ARG A 26 0.33 19.31 -23.88
C ARG A 26 0.20 19.54 -22.38
N PHE A 27 -1.02 19.61 -21.86
CA PHE A 27 -1.29 19.75 -20.43
C PHE A 27 -0.73 18.56 -19.63
N LEU A 28 -0.82 17.34 -20.19
CA LEU A 28 -0.30 16.12 -19.56
C LEU A 28 1.23 16.11 -19.43
N LEU A 29 1.93 16.92 -20.22
CA LEU A 29 3.38 17.05 -20.21
C LEU A 29 3.84 18.35 -19.54
N ARG A 30 2.90 19.16 -19.01
CA ARG A 30 3.21 20.43 -18.37
C ARG A 30 3.63 20.19 -16.92
N HIS A 31 4.72 20.82 -16.52
CA HIS A 31 5.12 20.89 -15.13
C HIS A 31 4.59 22.18 -14.48
N VAL A 32 3.91 22.04 -13.34
CA VAL A 32 3.45 23.16 -12.51
C VAL A 32 3.70 22.78 -11.05
N THR A 33 4.35 23.68 -10.31
CA THR A 33 4.53 23.53 -8.87
C THR A 33 3.40 24.26 -8.16
N THR A 34 2.47 23.51 -7.56
CA THR A 34 1.38 24.07 -6.74
C THR A 34 1.76 24.13 -5.26
N VAL A 35 2.52 23.15 -4.79
CA VAL A 35 3.04 23.05 -3.42
C VAL A 35 4.47 22.55 -3.49
N SER A 36 5.40 23.23 -2.83
CA SER A 36 6.78 22.76 -2.73
C SER A 36 6.91 21.61 -1.70
N PRO A 37 7.87 20.68 -1.85
CA PRO A 37 8.12 19.65 -0.85
C PRO A 37 8.37 20.21 0.55
N LEU A 38 9.00 21.39 0.64
CA LEU A 38 9.24 22.06 1.91
C LEU A 38 7.94 22.55 2.56
N GLU A 39 7.05 23.18 1.79
CA GLU A 39 5.72 23.59 2.28
C GLU A 39 4.89 22.37 2.69
N ALA A 40 4.90 21.30 1.89
CA ALA A 40 4.21 20.06 2.22
C ALA A 40 4.74 19.39 3.50
N ALA A 41 6.02 19.57 3.82
CA ALA A 41 6.66 19.07 5.04
C ALA A 41 6.60 20.03 6.23
N SER A 42 6.01 21.22 6.06
CA SER A 42 5.95 22.25 7.09
C SER A 42 4.55 22.37 7.68
N ALA A 43 4.47 22.71 8.96
CA ALA A 43 3.22 23.02 9.63
C ALA A 43 3.40 24.25 10.55
N ASP A 44 2.29 24.94 10.83
CA ASP A 44 2.27 25.99 11.85
C ASP A 44 2.37 25.38 13.25
N LEU A 45 3.43 25.71 13.98
CA LEU A 45 3.75 25.21 15.31
C LEU A 45 3.00 25.93 16.45
N GLY A 46 2.09 26.86 16.16
CA GLY A 46 1.21 27.50 17.14
C GLY A 46 1.54 28.97 17.43
N ASP A 47 2.70 29.45 16.98
CA ASP A 47 3.14 30.86 17.10
C ASP A 47 3.03 31.64 15.78
N GLY A 48 2.33 31.09 14.77
CA GLY A 48 2.32 31.63 13.40
C GLY A 48 3.64 31.41 12.65
N ARG A 49 4.54 30.58 13.20
CA ARG A 49 5.81 30.19 12.58
C ARG A 49 5.63 28.87 11.86
N THR A 50 5.61 28.93 10.53
CA THR A 50 5.65 27.73 9.67
C THR A 50 7.07 27.22 9.59
N ALA A 51 7.28 25.98 10.04
CA ALA A 51 8.57 25.30 9.96
C ALA A 51 8.37 23.83 9.64
N PRO A 52 9.40 23.13 9.15
CA PRO A 52 9.34 21.69 8.93
C PRO A 52 8.95 20.97 10.22
N ALA A 53 7.86 20.21 10.18
CA ALA A 53 7.21 19.71 11.37
C ALA A 53 6.85 18.23 11.24
N LEU A 54 7.11 17.49 12.30
CA LEU A 54 6.54 16.18 12.56
C LEU A 54 5.13 16.38 13.11
N VAL A 55 4.13 15.94 12.36
CA VAL A 55 2.72 16.02 12.77
C VAL A 55 2.29 14.65 13.32
N ILE A 56 1.89 14.61 14.59
CA ILE A 56 1.36 13.44 15.28
C ILE A 56 -0.01 13.80 15.81
N ALA A 57 -1.08 13.38 15.13
CA ALA A 57 -2.43 13.81 15.48
C ALA A 57 -2.52 15.36 15.48
N ASP A 58 -2.95 15.93 16.61
CA ASP A 58 -3.03 17.37 16.83
C ASP A 58 -1.70 17.99 17.29
N TYR A 59 -0.71 17.16 17.64
CA TYR A 59 0.60 17.62 18.10
C TYR A 59 1.53 17.85 16.92
N LYS A 60 2.08 19.06 16.85
CA LYS A 60 3.07 19.45 15.83
C LYS A 60 4.37 19.78 16.54
N VAL A 61 5.42 19.06 16.22
CA VAL A 61 6.76 19.29 16.78
C VAL A 61 7.75 19.57 15.65
N PRO A 62 8.83 20.34 15.89
CA PRO A 62 9.87 20.53 14.88
C PRO A 62 10.41 19.18 14.39
N SER A 63 10.56 19.05 13.08
CA SER A 63 10.99 17.81 12.47
C SER A 63 12.39 17.38 12.95
N PRO A 64 12.51 16.18 13.56
CA PRO A 64 13.82 15.65 13.94
C PRO A 64 14.72 15.38 12.72
N LEU A 65 14.18 14.95 11.57
CA LEU A 65 15.00 14.65 10.40
C LEU A 65 15.64 15.88 9.79
N PHE A 66 14.93 17.01 9.73
CA PHE A 66 15.51 18.27 9.25
C PHE A 66 16.61 18.79 10.17
N ALA A 67 16.55 18.47 11.48
CA ALA A 67 17.62 18.79 12.42
C ALA A 67 18.82 17.84 12.31
N LEU A 68 18.58 16.55 12.03
CA LEU A 68 19.61 15.50 11.97
C LEU A 68 20.41 15.50 10.67
N ILE A 69 19.83 15.94 9.55
CA ILE A 69 20.45 15.87 8.22
C ILE A 69 20.72 17.27 7.67
N PRO A 70 21.97 17.80 7.82
CA PRO A 70 22.36 19.05 7.21
C PRO A 70 22.22 18.96 5.68
N GLY A 71 21.43 19.86 5.08
CA GLY A 71 21.17 19.90 3.64
C GLY A 71 19.82 19.33 3.19
N LEU A 72 19.05 18.69 4.09
CA LEU A 72 17.69 18.30 3.76
C LEU A 72 16.80 19.53 3.51
N LEU A 73 16.99 20.59 4.30
CA LEU A 73 16.28 21.86 4.15
C LEU A 73 16.55 22.51 2.79
N SER A 74 17.81 22.56 2.36
CA SER A 74 18.17 23.14 1.06
C SER A 74 17.69 22.27 -0.10
N LEU A 75 17.73 20.94 0.03
CA LEU A 75 17.20 20.02 -0.97
C LEU A 75 15.67 20.16 -1.14
N TYR A 76 14.93 20.24 -0.04
CA TYR A 76 13.48 20.42 -0.04
C TYR A 76 13.07 21.80 -0.53
N GLY A 77 13.82 22.84 -0.17
CA GLY A 77 13.61 24.20 -0.66
C GLY A 77 13.94 24.36 -2.15
N ALA A 78 14.97 23.67 -2.65
CA ALA A 78 15.34 23.68 -4.07
C ALA A 78 14.35 22.89 -4.95
N ALA A 79 13.59 21.96 -4.36
CA ALA A 79 12.54 21.18 -5.02
C ALA A 79 12.93 20.64 -6.42
N PRO A 80 14.09 19.97 -6.59
CA PRO A 80 14.51 19.50 -7.89
C PRO A 80 13.49 18.49 -8.44
N LEU A 81 13.27 18.49 -9.76
CA LEU A 81 12.27 17.62 -10.39
C LEU A 81 12.46 16.14 -10.04
N ALA A 82 13.70 15.68 -9.89
CA ALA A 82 14.00 14.32 -9.48
C ALA A 82 13.45 13.98 -8.09
N LEU A 83 13.53 14.91 -7.13
CA LEU A 83 12.97 14.73 -5.79
C LEU A 83 11.44 14.67 -5.86
N VAL A 84 10.82 15.63 -6.56
CA VAL A 84 9.35 15.69 -6.72
C VAL A 84 8.83 14.42 -7.40
N PHE A 85 9.53 13.94 -8.42
CA PHE A 85 9.21 12.69 -9.11
C PHE A 85 9.27 11.49 -8.16
N VAL A 86 10.35 11.35 -7.39
CA VAL A 86 10.53 10.25 -6.43
C VAL A 86 9.50 10.31 -5.30
N LEU A 87 9.14 11.50 -4.80
CA LEU A 87 8.06 11.67 -3.82
C LEU A 87 6.70 11.31 -4.43
N GLY A 88 6.45 11.67 -5.68
CA GLY A 88 5.21 11.30 -6.40
C GLY A 88 5.04 9.79 -6.59
N LEU A 89 6.13 9.03 -6.70
CA LEU A 89 6.08 7.56 -6.77
C LEU A 89 5.46 6.94 -5.51
N LEU A 90 5.52 7.60 -4.35
CA LEU A 90 4.97 7.08 -3.10
C LEU A 90 3.46 6.80 -3.21
N GLN A 91 2.72 7.66 -3.93
CA GLN A 91 1.28 7.45 -4.16
C GLN A 91 1.03 6.15 -4.93
N ALA A 92 1.78 5.93 -6.01
CA ALA A 92 1.65 4.71 -6.79
C ALA A 92 1.98 3.48 -5.94
N GLN A 93 3.03 3.55 -5.12
CA GLN A 93 3.41 2.44 -4.23
C GLN A 93 2.28 2.13 -3.25
N TRP A 94 1.71 3.13 -2.59
CA TRP A 94 0.57 2.91 -1.70
C TRP A 94 -0.60 2.18 -2.39
N THR A 95 -0.90 2.52 -3.64
CA THR A 95 -1.95 1.87 -4.45
C THR A 95 -1.61 0.44 -4.88
N TYR A 96 -0.33 0.09 -5.03
CA TYR A 96 0.13 -1.25 -5.41
C TYR A 96 0.34 -2.19 -4.22
N THR A 97 -0.35 -1.98 -3.10
CA THR A 97 -0.26 -2.90 -1.94
C THR A 97 -1.30 -4.02 -2.02
N GLY A 98 -1.03 -5.16 -1.37
CA GLY A 98 -2.00 -6.25 -1.23
C GLY A 98 -2.16 -7.17 -2.45
N TYR A 99 -1.26 -7.10 -3.43
CA TYR A 99 -1.27 -8.03 -4.58
C TYR A 99 -1.03 -9.49 -4.19
N ASP A 100 -0.48 -9.75 -2.99
CA ASP A 100 -0.28 -11.08 -2.43
C ASP A 100 -1.54 -11.66 -1.78
N ALA A 101 -2.66 -10.94 -1.80
CA ALA A 101 -3.95 -11.43 -1.28
C ALA A 101 -4.37 -12.78 -1.90
N SER A 102 -4.03 -13.01 -3.18
CA SER A 102 -4.28 -14.30 -3.84
C SER A 102 -3.51 -15.46 -3.19
N ALA A 103 -2.38 -15.21 -2.55
CA ALA A 103 -1.61 -16.23 -1.84
C ALA A 103 -2.27 -16.62 -0.51
N HIS A 104 -3.00 -15.72 0.14
CA HIS A 104 -3.70 -16.03 1.40
C HIS A 104 -4.88 -16.98 1.23
N VAL A 105 -5.43 -17.08 0.02
CA VAL A 105 -6.50 -18.03 -0.36
C VAL A 105 -5.97 -19.25 -1.11
N ALA A 106 -4.65 -19.48 -1.09
CA ALA A 106 -4.04 -20.56 -1.84
C ALA A 106 -4.57 -21.96 -1.43
N GLU A 107 -4.90 -22.18 -0.16
CA GLU A 107 -5.47 -23.45 0.32
C GLU A 107 -6.85 -23.76 -0.29
N GLU A 108 -7.58 -22.73 -0.72
CA GLU A 108 -8.91 -22.83 -1.34
C GLU A 108 -8.83 -22.77 -2.88
N THR A 109 -7.62 -22.64 -3.44
CA THR A 109 -7.40 -22.39 -4.87
C THR A 109 -7.05 -23.66 -5.63
N VAL A 110 -7.83 -23.98 -6.68
CA VAL A 110 -7.51 -25.06 -7.62
C VAL A 110 -6.18 -24.75 -8.32
N MET A 111 -5.26 -25.72 -8.36
CA MET A 111 -3.89 -25.52 -8.90
C MET A 111 -3.15 -24.32 -8.27
N ALA A 112 -3.24 -24.18 -6.94
CA ALA A 112 -2.67 -23.06 -6.19
C ALA A 112 -1.22 -22.70 -6.53
N ARG A 113 -0.36 -23.69 -6.83
CA ARG A 113 1.06 -23.47 -7.17
C ARG A 113 1.27 -22.60 -8.42
N LEU A 114 0.31 -22.58 -9.35
CA LEU A 114 0.38 -21.82 -10.59
C LEU A 114 -0.61 -20.64 -10.56
N ASN A 115 -1.84 -20.90 -10.13
CA ASN A 115 -2.91 -19.90 -10.17
C ASN A 115 -2.69 -18.76 -9.17
N SER A 116 -2.14 -19.03 -7.98
CA SER A 116 -1.83 -17.96 -7.01
C SER A 116 -0.73 -17.04 -7.54
N ALA A 117 0.30 -17.62 -8.18
CA ALA A 117 1.42 -16.87 -8.76
C ALA A 117 0.98 -15.99 -9.94
N TRP A 118 0.16 -16.55 -10.84
CA TRP A 118 -0.47 -15.75 -11.91
C TRP A 118 -1.42 -14.69 -11.37
N GLY A 119 -2.16 -14.99 -10.30
CA GLY A 119 -3.03 -14.02 -9.63
C GLY A 119 -2.25 -12.80 -9.16
N VAL A 120 -1.11 -13.01 -8.49
CA VAL A 120 -0.21 -11.92 -8.08
C VAL A 120 0.25 -11.11 -9.31
N PHE A 121 0.84 -11.78 -10.30
CA PHE A 121 1.40 -11.11 -11.47
C PHE A 121 0.35 -10.33 -12.29
N LEU A 122 -0.77 -10.97 -12.61
CA LEU A 122 -1.84 -10.35 -13.42
C LEU A 122 -2.54 -9.22 -12.68
N SER A 123 -2.67 -9.30 -11.35
CA SER A 123 -3.25 -8.20 -10.56
C SER A 123 -2.43 -6.91 -10.70
N VAL A 124 -1.10 -7.01 -10.64
CA VAL A 124 -0.19 -5.87 -10.82
C VAL A 124 -0.20 -5.41 -12.27
N ALA A 125 -0.05 -6.32 -13.23
CA ALA A 125 0.02 -5.99 -14.65
C ALA A 125 -1.24 -5.28 -15.17
N VAL A 126 -2.42 -5.74 -14.78
CA VAL A 126 -3.67 -5.11 -15.20
C VAL A 126 -3.92 -3.80 -14.47
N SER A 127 -3.59 -3.71 -13.19
CA SER A 127 -3.67 -2.43 -12.46
C SER A 127 -2.73 -1.38 -13.06
N ALA A 128 -1.57 -1.79 -13.59
CA ALA A 128 -0.63 -0.90 -14.30
C ALA A 128 -1.25 -0.29 -15.55
N ILE A 129 -1.92 -1.09 -16.36
CA ILE A 129 -2.52 -0.59 -17.60
C ILE A 129 -3.79 0.21 -17.31
N VAL A 130 -4.71 -0.38 -16.53
CA VAL A 130 -6.04 0.18 -16.28
C VAL A 130 -5.97 1.40 -15.36
N GLY A 131 -5.16 1.34 -14.29
CA GLY A 131 -4.94 2.46 -13.38
C GLY A 131 -4.22 3.62 -14.06
N TYR A 132 -3.25 3.34 -14.93
CA TYR A 132 -2.59 4.40 -15.71
C TYR A 132 -3.56 5.10 -16.67
N ALA A 133 -4.40 4.34 -17.40
CA ALA A 133 -5.42 4.91 -18.27
C ALA A 133 -6.41 5.80 -17.49
N LEU A 134 -6.84 5.37 -16.30
CA LEU A 134 -7.70 6.16 -15.43
C LEU A 134 -7.03 7.48 -15.01
N LEU A 135 -5.79 7.43 -14.52
CA LEU A 135 -5.05 8.61 -14.07
C LEU A 135 -4.81 9.59 -15.22
N LEU A 136 -4.51 9.10 -16.42
CA LEU A 136 -4.39 9.93 -17.62
C LEU A 136 -5.68 10.67 -17.93
N VAL A 137 -6.81 9.97 -17.93
CA VAL A 137 -8.13 10.57 -18.26
C VAL A 137 -8.56 11.56 -17.18
N LEU A 138 -8.32 11.25 -15.90
CA LEU A 138 -8.58 12.18 -14.80
C LEU A 138 -7.75 13.45 -14.92
N THR A 139 -6.44 13.32 -15.17
CA THR A 139 -5.54 14.47 -15.35
C THR A 139 -5.94 15.30 -16.57
N TRP A 140 -6.31 14.63 -17.66
CA TRP A 140 -6.79 15.28 -18.88
C TRP A 140 -8.11 16.02 -18.67
N SER A 141 -8.97 15.52 -17.77
CA SER A 141 -10.29 16.09 -17.49
C SER A 141 -10.29 17.06 -16.30
N ILE A 142 -9.14 17.57 -15.83
CA ILE A 142 -9.14 18.55 -14.73
C ILE A 142 -9.97 19.78 -15.12
N PRO A 143 -11.02 20.15 -14.35
CA PRO A 143 -11.88 21.28 -14.69
C PRO A 143 -11.08 22.58 -14.86
N LYS A 144 -11.25 23.23 -16.01
CA LYS A 144 -10.57 24.51 -16.36
C LYS A 144 -9.03 24.48 -16.26
N GLY A 145 -8.41 23.29 -16.15
CA GLY A 145 -6.97 23.14 -15.93
C GLY A 145 -6.49 23.62 -14.55
N ASP A 146 -7.40 23.74 -13.57
CA ASP A 146 -7.06 24.19 -12.21
C ASP A 146 -6.44 23.07 -11.37
N ILE A 147 -5.13 22.90 -11.54
CA ILE A 147 -4.32 21.92 -10.79
C ILE A 147 -4.30 22.25 -9.30
N ALA A 148 -4.30 23.54 -8.92
CA ALA A 148 -4.20 23.95 -7.53
C ALA A 148 -5.48 23.60 -6.76
N ALA A 149 -6.66 23.87 -7.32
CA ALA A 149 -7.92 23.48 -6.70
C ALA A 149 -8.03 21.96 -6.58
N THR A 150 -7.67 21.23 -7.64
CA THR A 150 -7.74 19.76 -7.65
C THR A 150 -6.78 19.11 -6.65
N ALA A 151 -5.55 19.64 -6.52
CA ALA A 151 -4.54 19.11 -5.61
C ALA A 151 -4.85 19.39 -4.13
N ASN A 152 -5.58 20.47 -3.83
CA ASN A 152 -5.97 20.85 -2.47
C ASN A 152 -7.31 20.26 -2.03
N ASP A 153 -8.05 19.60 -2.93
CA ASP A 153 -9.31 18.95 -2.60
C ASP A 153 -9.07 17.64 -1.83
N ALA A 154 -9.90 17.36 -0.82
CA ALA A 154 -9.83 16.11 -0.05
C ALA A 154 -10.18 14.87 -0.89
N TYR A 155 -10.97 15.04 -1.95
CA TYR A 155 -11.43 13.99 -2.86
C TYR A 155 -11.25 14.40 -4.33
N PRO A 156 -10.00 14.53 -4.83
CA PRO A 156 -9.70 15.08 -6.15
C PRO A 156 -10.44 14.38 -7.30
N VAL A 157 -10.59 13.06 -7.23
CA VAL A 157 -11.29 12.26 -8.25
C VAL A 157 -12.77 12.62 -8.33
N LEU A 158 -13.42 12.85 -7.17
CA LEU A 158 -14.83 13.25 -7.13
C LEU A 158 -15.01 14.70 -7.54
N GLN A 159 -14.08 15.58 -7.15
CA GLN A 159 -14.05 16.97 -7.61
C GLN A 159 -14.00 17.04 -9.14
N ILE A 160 -13.14 16.24 -9.77
CA ILE A 160 -13.05 16.14 -11.23
C ILE A 160 -14.36 15.58 -11.81
N ALA A 161 -14.92 14.53 -11.21
CA ALA A 161 -16.16 13.92 -11.70
C ALA A 161 -17.35 14.87 -11.65
N TYR A 162 -17.61 15.55 -10.53
CA TYR A 162 -18.72 16.50 -10.41
C TYR A 162 -18.47 17.81 -11.17
N GLY A 163 -17.21 18.20 -11.35
CA GLY A 163 -16.85 19.37 -12.16
C GLY A 163 -17.02 19.14 -13.68
N ASN A 164 -17.09 17.88 -14.13
CA ASN A 164 -17.17 17.54 -15.55
C ASN A 164 -18.47 16.85 -15.97
N LEU A 165 -19.10 16.11 -15.07
CA LEU A 165 -20.23 15.25 -15.40
C LEU A 165 -21.53 15.84 -14.85
N PRO A 166 -22.67 15.54 -15.49
CA PRO A 166 -23.98 15.76 -14.88
C PRO A 166 -24.06 15.09 -13.51
N THR A 167 -24.82 15.67 -12.58
CA THR A 167 -24.93 15.22 -11.19
C THR A 167 -25.22 13.72 -11.04
N VAL A 168 -26.10 13.16 -11.88
CA VAL A 168 -26.42 11.73 -11.90
C VAL A 168 -25.20 10.86 -12.23
N ALA A 169 -24.42 11.26 -13.23
CA ALA A 169 -23.20 10.54 -13.61
C ALA A 169 -22.09 10.70 -12.55
N GLY A 170 -21.97 11.88 -11.92
CA GLY A 170 -21.09 12.08 -10.77
C GLY A 170 -21.43 11.16 -9.58
N HIS A 171 -22.72 11.02 -9.25
CA HIS A 171 -23.17 10.06 -8.22
C HIS A 171 -22.85 8.61 -8.60
N LEU A 172 -23.01 8.24 -9.87
CA LEU A 172 -22.64 6.90 -10.35
C LEU A 172 -21.14 6.62 -10.13
N VAL A 173 -20.26 7.57 -10.46
CA VAL A 173 -18.82 7.46 -10.19
C VAL A 173 -18.56 7.28 -8.70
N ALA A 174 -19.21 8.08 -7.85
CA ALA A 174 -19.08 7.96 -6.39
C ALA A 174 -19.51 6.58 -5.87
N VAL A 175 -20.62 6.02 -6.39
CA VAL A 175 -21.08 4.67 -6.03
C VAL A 175 -20.07 3.60 -6.48
N ILE A 176 -19.53 3.70 -7.70
CA ILE A 176 -18.50 2.77 -8.20
C ILE A 176 -17.28 2.78 -7.28
N ILE A 177 -16.80 3.96 -6.88
CA ILE A 177 -15.68 4.11 -5.94
C ILE A 177 -16.04 3.54 -4.57
N GLY A 178 -17.23 3.82 -4.06
CA GLY A 178 -17.70 3.29 -2.77
C GLY A 178 -17.75 1.76 -2.74
N VAL A 179 -18.32 1.14 -3.78
CA VAL A 179 -18.32 -0.33 -3.93
C VAL A 179 -16.90 -0.86 -4.06
N ALA A 180 -16.02 -0.17 -4.78
CA ALA A 180 -14.62 -0.56 -4.90
C ALA A 180 -13.90 -0.59 -3.54
N MET A 181 -14.09 0.46 -2.73
CA MET A 181 -13.51 0.56 -1.38
C MET A 181 -14.09 -0.50 -0.44
N TRP A 182 -15.39 -0.78 -0.53
CA TRP A 182 -16.03 -1.84 0.25
C TRP A 182 -15.47 -3.22 -0.08
N LEU A 183 -15.32 -3.55 -1.37
CA LEU A 183 -14.72 -4.80 -1.82
C LEU A 183 -13.25 -4.93 -1.39
N CYS A 184 -12.49 -3.83 -1.43
CA CYS A 184 -11.13 -3.77 -0.92
C CYS A 184 -11.07 -4.10 0.57
N GLY A 185 -11.90 -3.43 1.38
CA GLY A 185 -11.98 -3.69 2.83
C GLY A 185 -12.36 -5.13 3.16
N LEU A 186 -13.34 -5.69 2.42
CA LEU A 186 -13.74 -7.08 2.57
C LEU A 186 -12.57 -8.03 2.26
N ALA A 187 -11.84 -7.81 1.17
CA ALA A 187 -10.68 -8.61 0.82
C ALA A 187 -9.59 -8.53 1.89
N SER A 188 -9.30 -7.34 2.42
CA SER A 188 -8.30 -7.13 3.48
C SER A 188 -8.66 -7.84 4.78
N ILE A 189 -9.92 -7.76 5.24
CA ILE A 189 -10.38 -8.48 6.44
C ILE A 189 -10.23 -9.99 6.23
N THR A 190 -10.60 -10.48 5.05
CA THR A 190 -10.57 -11.91 4.74
C THR A 190 -9.12 -12.44 4.68
N SER A 191 -8.20 -11.64 4.12
CA SER A 191 -6.75 -11.94 4.10
C SER A 191 -6.14 -11.94 5.50
N MET A 192 -6.40 -10.89 6.28
CA MET A 192 -5.86 -10.74 7.63
C MET A 192 -6.34 -11.84 8.57
N ALA A 193 -7.62 -12.20 8.51
CA ALA A 193 -8.18 -13.28 9.32
C ALA A 193 -7.51 -14.63 9.05
N ARG A 194 -7.13 -14.91 7.79
CA ARG A 194 -6.39 -16.13 7.42
C ARG A 194 -4.96 -16.11 7.91
N MET A 195 -4.28 -14.96 7.84
CA MET A 195 -2.93 -14.82 8.41
C MET A 195 -2.93 -15.02 9.93
N TRP A 196 -3.91 -14.43 10.63
CA TRP A 196 -4.07 -14.60 12.07
C TRP A 196 -4.38 -16.05 12.44
N TYR A 197 -5.25 -16.72 11.69
CA TYR A 197 -5.52 -18.14 11.85
C TYR A 197 -4.26 -18.99 11.67
N ALA A 198 -3.50 -18.78 10.59
CA ALA A 198 -2.28 -19.54 10.31
C ALA A 198 -1.24 -19.35 11.43
N PHE A 199 -1.07 -18.12 11.91
CA PHE A 199 -0.15 -17.83 13.00
C PHE A 199 -0.63 -18.37 14.36
N ALA A 200 -1.93 -18.39 14.60
CA ALA A 200 -2.55 -19.01 15.78
C ALA A 200 -2.49 -20.55 15.74
N ARG A 201 -2.55 -21.16 14.55
CA ARG A 201 -2.41 -22.62 14.38
C ARG A 201 -1.07 -23.10 14.92
N ASP A 202 -0.02 -22.32 14.68
CA ASP A 202 1.36 -22.62 15.09
C ASP A 202 1.67 -22.05 16.50
N ASP A 203 0.64 -21.75 17.30
CA ASP A 203 0.69 -21.21 18.67
C ASP A 203 1.61 -19.96 18.82
N GLY A 204 1.72 -19.15 17.75
CA GLY A 204 2.62 -18.00 17.65
C GLY A 204 2.11 -16.69 18.27
N MET A 205 0.83 -16.61 18.65
CA MET A 205 0.20 -15.38 19.15
C MET A 205 -0.61 -15.57 20.45
N PRO A 206 -0.77 -14.50 21.27
CA PRO A 206 -1.68 -14.52 22.41
C PRO A 206 -3.12 -14.84 21.95
N GLY A 207 -3.85 -15.62 22.75
CA GLY A 207 -5.21 -16.04 22.41
C GLY A 207 -5.30 -17.10 21.30
N ALA A 208 -4.19 -17.70 20.87
CA ALA A 208 -4.14 -18.69 19.78
C ALA A 208 -5.24 -19.77 19.86
N ARG A 209 -5.58 -20.24 21.06
CA ARG A 209 -6.65 -21.25 21.29
C ARG A 209 -8.03 -20.85 20.76
N ALA A 210 -8.38 -19.57 20.77
CA ALA A 210 -9.64 -19.06 20.25
C ALA A 210 -9.54 -18.76 18.74
N LEU A 211 -8.43 -18.13 18.34
CA LEU A 211 -8.15 -17.73 16.96
C LEU A 211 -7.97 -18.91 15.99
N LYS A 212 -7.47 -20.05 16.47
CA LYS A 212 -7.30 -21.27 15.66
C LYS A 212 -8.56 -22.12 15.52
N ARG A 213 -9.71 -21.70 16.08
CA ARG A 213 -10.98 -22.45 15.96
C ARG A 213 -11.65 -22.15 14.62
N VAL A 214 -11.83 -23.19 13.81
CA VAL A 214 -12.64 -23.14 12.59
C VAL A 214 -14.07 -23.54 12.92
N HIS A 215 -15.06 -22.78 12.43
CA HIS A 215 -16.46 -23.08 12.67
C HIS A 215 -16.90 -24.34 11.89
N PRO A 216 -17.59 -25.31 12.50
CA PRO A 216 -17.89 -26.60 11.86
C PRO A 216 -18.78 -26.49 10.62
N THR A 217 -19.74 -25.54 10.61
CA THR A 217 -20.65 -25.36 9.47
C THR A 217 -20.15 -24.33 8.44
N LEU A 218 -19.49 -23.26 8.90
CA LEU A 218 -19.05 -22.16 8.03
C LEU A 218 -17.66 -22.41 7.46
N ARG A 219 -16.93 -23.40 8.00
CA ARG A 219 -15.57 -23.80 7.59
C ARG A 219 -14.56 -22.65 7.54
N THR A 220 -14.79 -21.61 8.35
CA THR A 220 -13.96 -20.39 8.42
C THR A 220 -13.60 -20.04 9.86
N PRO A 221 -12.45 -19.35 10.09
CA PRO A 221 -12.02 -18.94 11.42
C PRO A 221 -12.78 -17.69 11.90
N VAL A 222 -14.01 -17.89 12.38
CA VAL A 222 -14.94 -16.80 12.77
C VAL A 222 -14.32 -15.86 13.81
N TRP A 223 -13.62 -16.38 14.82
CA TRP A 223 -12.98 -15.55 15.84
C TRP A 223 -11.88 -14.65 15.26
N SER A 224 -11.09 -15.14 14.31
CA SER A 224 -10.09 -14.30 13.62
C SER A 224 -10.76 -13.19 12.81
N ILE A 225 -11.89 -13.47 12.16
CA ILE A 225 -12.66 -12.45 11.41
C ILE A 225 -13.22 -11.39 12.35
N VAL A 226 -13.87 -11.81 13.45
CA VAL A 226 -14.48 -10.89 14.43
C VAL A 226 -13.44 -10.00 15.09
N VAL A 227 -12.32 -10.58 15.55
CA VAL A 227 -11.27 -9.79 16.21
C VAL A 227 -10.60 -8.83 15.22
N THR A 228 -10.33 -9.28 13.99
CA THR A 228 -9.79 -8.40 12.93
C THR A 228 -10.74 -7.24 12.63
N SER A 229 -12.05 -7.52 12.50
CA SER A 229 -13.06 -6.52 12.19
C SER A 229 -13.23 -5.52 13.34
N ALA A 230 -13.25 -6.01 14.59
CA ALA A 230 -13.32 -5.15 15.77
C ALA A 230 -12.09 -4.25 15.87
N LEU A 231 -10.88 -4.80 15.65
CA LEU A 231 -9.64 -4.02 15.65
C LEU A 231 -9.64 -2.95 14.55
N ALA A 232 -10.11 -3.29 13.35
CA ALA A 232 -10.24 -2.33 12.26
C ALA A 232 -11.16 -1.17 12.65
N VAL A 233 -12.35 -1.45 13.19
CA VAL A 233 -13.30 -0.42 13.66
C VAL A 233 -12.69 0.45 14.75
N LEU A 234 -12.03 -0.15 15.74
CA LEU A 234 -11.39 0.57 16.85
C LEU A 234 -10.28 1.51 16.37
N ILE A 235 -9.45 1.07 15.41
CA ILE A 235 -8.38 1.90 14.84
C ILE A 235 -8.98 3.06 14.03
N THR A 236 -10.05 2.82 13.28
CA THR A 236 -10.70 3.86 12.48
C THR A 236 -11.51 4.87 13.31
N ALA A 237 -11.85 4.54 14.55
CA ALA A 237 -12.63 5.43 15.43
C ALA A 237 -11.85 6.71 15.81
N TYR A 238 -10.52 6.68 15.72
CA TYR A 238 -9.66 7.84 15.97
C TYR A 238 -8.89 8.20 14.70
N ALA A 239 -9.23 9.33 14.08
CA ALA A 239 -8.69 9.76 12.79
C ALA A 239 -7.15 9.83 12.77
N ALA A 240 -6.54 10.23 13.90
CA ALA A 240 -5.09 10.26 14.01
C ALA A 240 -4.46 8.87 14.20
N ALA A 241 -5.15 7.89 14.78
CA ALA A 241 -4.66 6.51 14.74
C ALA A 241 -4.70 5.96 13.32
N PHE A 242 -5.72 6.32 12.53
CA PHE A 242 -5.83 5.86 11.15
C PHE A 242 -4.62 6.30 10.30
N SER A 243 -4.28 7.58 10.27
CA SER A 243 -3.16 8.09 9.46
C SER A 243 -1.82 7.45 9.84
N VAL A 244 -1.57 7.27 11.14
CA VAL A 244 -0.35 6.63 11.65
C VAL A 244 -0.31 5.15 11.27
N VAL A 245 -1.39 4.41 11.49
CA VAL A 245 -1.46 2.98 11.22
C VAL A 245 -1.35 2.70 9.72
N THR A 246 -2.03 3.48 8.87
CA THR A 246 -1.95 3.33 7.42
C THR A 246 -0.51 3.46 6.94
N SER A 247 0.21 4.47 7.40
CA SER A 247 1.59 4.69 6.96
C SER A 247 2.56 3.62 7.47
N ILE A 248 2.43 3.15 8.71
CA ILE A 248 3.20 2.01 9.25
C ILE A 248 2.93 0.74 8.45
N SER A 249 1.65 0.49 8.13
CA SER A 249 1.24 -0.74 7.46
C SER A 249 1.88 -0.87 6.08
N THR A 250 1.98 0.23 5.32
CA THR A 250 2.57 0.23 3.97
C THR A 250 4.04 -0.15 3.99
N ILE A 251 4.88 0.53 4.79
CA ILE A 251 6.32 0.23 4.82
C ILE A 251 6.55 -1.18 5.37
N THR A 252 5.87 -1.54 6.47
CA THR A 252 6.06 -2.85 7.10
C THR A 252 5.69 -3.99 6.15
N LEU A 253 4.62 -3.80 5.35
CA LEU A 253 4.22 -4.76 4.32
C LEU A 253 5.30 -4.91 3.23
N TYR A 254 5.86 -3.80 2.74
CA TYR A 254 6.97 -3.86 1.77
C TYR A 254 8.20 -4.55 2.32
N LEU A 255 8.61 -4.23 3.55
CA LEU A 255 9.72 -4.89 4.22
C LEU A 255 9.44 -6.39 4.43
N ALA A 256 8.20 -6.77 4.75
CA ALA A 256 7.79 -8.17 4.85
C ALA A 256 7.94 -8.90 3.51
N TYR A 257 7.68 -8.24 2.37
CA TYR A 257 7.89 -8.82 1.04
C TYR A 257 9.37 -9.07 0.70
N VAL A 258 10.31 -8.33 1.30
CA VAL A 258 11.76 -8.57 1.11
C VAL A 258 12.14 -9.96 1.59
N ILE A 259 11.55 -10.45 2.68
CA ILE A 259 11.89 -11.73 3.30
C ILE A 259 11.74 -12.90 2.31
N PRO A 260 10.57 -13.19 1.72
CA PRO A 260 10.42 -14.28 0.76
C PRO A 260 11.21 -14.05 -0.53
N ILE A 261 11.37 -12.81 -1.00
CA ILE A 261 12.17 -12.50 -2.20
C ILE A 261 13.65 -12.83 -1.95
N TYR A 262 14.18 -12.44 -0.79
CA TYR A 262 15.55 -12.74 -0.38
C TYR A 262 15.78 -14.24 -0.19
N LEU A 263 14.85 -14.95 0.45
CA LEU A 263 14.93 -16.41 0.61
C LEU A 263 14.95 -17.12 -0.75
N ASN A 264 14.09 -16.71 -1.68
CA ASN A 264 14.08 -17.24 -3.05
C ASN A 264 15.40 -16.93 -3.78
N TRP A 265 15.90 -15.69 -3.70
CA TRP A 265 17.19 -15.30 -4.27
C TRP A 265 18.35 -16.13 -3.72
N ARG A 266 18.40 -16.32 -2.39
CA ARG A 266 19.40 -17.13 -1.70
C ARG A 266 19.33 -18.60 -2.12
N ASN A 267 18.14 -19.20 -2.13
CA ASN A 267 17.94 -20.61 -2.51
C ASN A 267 18.36 -20.87 -3.96
N ARG A 268 18.01 -19.96 -4.88
CA ARG A 268 18.44 -20.06 -6.29
C ARG A 268 19.95 -19.90 -6.47
N ARG A 269 20.56 -18.96 -5.74
CA ARG A 269 22.01 -18.74 -5.79
C ARG A 269 22.79 -19.94 -5.23
N ARG A 270 22.30 -20.54 -4.14
CA ARG A 270 22.91 -21.72 -3.50
C ARG A 270 22.52 -23.04 -4.18
N ARG A 271 21.53 -23.04 -5.08
CA ARG A 271 20.90 -24.23 -5.69
C ARG A 271 20.43 -25.25 -4.65
N THR A 272 20.03 -24.78 -3.47
CA THR A 272 19.59 -25.60 -2.34
C THR A 272 18.26 -25.09 -1.79
N GLY A 273 17.42 -26.02 -1.32
CA GLY A 273 16.11 -25.73 -0.74
C GLY A 273 14.95 -25.79 -1.73
N GLU A 274 13.74 -25.56 -1.22
CA GLU A 274 12.52 -25.49 -2.03
C GLU A 274 12.57 -24.33 -3.03
N TYR A 275 11.93 -24.52 -4.19
CA TYR A 275 11.83 -23.55 -5.29
C TYR A 275 13.15 -23.21 -6.01
N ALA A 276 14.24 -23.93 -5.73
CA ALA A 276 15.54 -23.77 -6.38
C ALA A 276 15.59 -24.35 -7.82
N THR A 277 14.72 -25.31 -8.13
CA THR A 277 14.67 -26.03 -9.42
C THR A 277 13.32 -25.86 -10.11
N ARG A 278 13.26 -26.02 -11.44
CA ARG A 278 12.00 -25.94 -12.20
C ARG A 278 10.96 -26.99 -11.78
N ALA A 279 11.40 -28.15 -11.27
CA ALA A 279 10.49 -29.17 -10.73
C ALA A 279 9.79 -28.70 -9.44
N THR A 280 10.47 -27.90 -8.62
CA THR A 280 9.95 -27.39 -7.34
C THR A 280 9.25 -26.03 -7.48
N ALA A 281 9.54 -25.26 -8.54
CA ALA A 281 8.89 -23.98 -8.87
C ALA A 281 8.20 -24.04 -10.24
N PRO A 282 6.90 -24.43 -10.30
CA PRO A 282 6.13 -24.53 -11.55
C PRO A 282 6.02 -23.20 -12.28
N TRP A 283 5.92 -22.10 -11.52
CA TRP A 283 6.01 -20.74 -12.04
C TRP A 283 7.43 -20.19 -11.83
N SER A 284 8.11 -19.80 -12.90
CA SER A 284 9.51 -19.36 -12.83
C SER A 284 9.88 -18.44 -13.99
N LEU A 285 10.50 -17.30 -13.67
CA LEU A 285 11.10 -16.36 -14.63
C LEU A 285 12.44 -16.85 -15.21
N GLY A 286 12.76 -18.14 -15.00
CA GLY A 286 13.97 -18.77 -15.53
C GLY A 286 15.25 -18.10 -15.04
N ARG A 287 16.12 -17.74 -16.00
CA ARG A 287 17.45 -17.16 -15.75
C ARG A 287 17.40 -15.71 -15.24
N LEU A 288 16.31 -14.99 -15.50
CA LEU A 288 16.13 -13.60 -15.06
C LEU A 288 15.70 -13.49 -13.60
N GLY A 289 15.18 -14.57 -13.00
CA GLY A 289 14.64 -14.58 -11.63
C GLY A 289 15.60 -13.99 -10.57
N PRO A 290 16.87 -14.41 -10.48
CA PRO A 290 17.80 -13.87 -9.49
C PRO A 290 18.09 -12.36 -9.68
N ALA A 291 18.18 -11.88 -10.92
CA ALA A 291 18.39 -10.46 -11.20
C ALA A 291 17.16 -9.63 -10.81
N ILE A 292 15.96 -10.10 -11.16
CA ILE A 292 14.70 -9.47 -10.79
C ILE A 292 14.54 -9.42 -9.26
N ASN A 293 14.87 -10.50 -8.55
CA ASN A 293 14.83 -10.51 -7.09
C ASN A 293 15.81 -9.48 -6.49
N ALA A 294 17.02 -9.36 -7.02
CA ALA A 294 17.99 -8.37 -6.54
C ALA A 294 17.49 -6.94 -6.77
N ILE A 295 16.95 -6.65 -7.96
CA ILE A 295 16.35 -5.36 -8.29
C ILE A 295 15.18 -5.06 -7.35
N ALA A 296 14.31 -6.03 -7.09
CA ALA A 296 13.16 -5.86 -6.19
C ALA A 296 13.62 -5.56 -4.75
N ILE A 297 14.64 -6.23 -4.24
CA ILE A 297 15.19 -5.96 -2.90
C ILE A 297 15.74 -4.54 -2.83
N VAL A 298 16.58 -4.14 -3.80
CA VAL A 298 17.14 -2.79 -3.85
C VAL A 298 16.04 -1.74 -3.97
N TRP A 299 15.04 -1.98 -4.82
CA TRP A 299 13.90 -1.09 -4.99
C TRP A 299 13.11 -0.91 -3.69
N VAL A 300 12.82 -1.99 -2.97
CA VAL A 300 12.12 -1.92 -1.68
C VAL A 300 12.95 -1.18 -0.64
N LEU A 301 14.26 -1.34 -0.62
CA LEU A 301 15.13 -0.58 0.28
C LEU A 301 15.12 0.91 -0.05
N VAL A 302 15.22 1.27 -1.33
CA VAL A 302 15.14 2.67 -1.79
C VAL A 302 13.80 3.27 -1.40
N ILE A 303 12.68 2.61 -1.71
CA ILE A 303 11.36 3.18 -1.43
C ILE A 303 11.10 3.27 0.09
N SER A 304 11.62 2.34 0.89
CA SER A 304 11.51 2.40 2.35
C SER A 304 12.20 3.65 2.92
N VAL A 305 13.35 4.03 2.35
CA VAL A 305 14.03 5.29 2.73
C VAL A 305 13.19 6.49 2.29
N VAL A 306 12.66 6.50 1.06
CA VAL A 306 11.85 7.62 0.56
C VAL A 306 10.56 7.79 1.38
N PHE A 307 9.88 6.71 1.76
CA PHE A 307 8.70 6.76 2.61
C PHE A 307 9.01 7.29 4.02
N ALA A 308 10.25 7.16 4.48
CA ALA A 308 10.71 7.69 5.77
C ALA A 308 11.09 9.18 5.70
N LEU A 309 11.10 9.79 4.51
CA LEU A 309 11.40 11.21 4.36
C LEU A 309 10.18 12.10 4.69
N PRO A 310 10.38 13.35 5.14
CA PRO A 310 9.29 14.30 5.37
C PRO A 310 8.44 14.53 4.11
N PRO A 311 7.11 14.72 4.23
CA PRO A 311 6.30 14.84 5.44
C PRO A 311 6.03 13.53 6.21
N ASN A 312 6.46 12.38 5.69
CA ASN A 312 6.11 11.06 6.25
C ASN A 312 7.14 10.54 7.28
N GLU A 313 7.89 11.43 7.91
CA GLU A 313 8.97 11.01 8.82
C GLU A 313 8.48 10.29 10.09
N LEU A 314 7.20 10.47 10.47
CA LEU A 314 6.57 9.73 11.55
C LEU A 314 6.66 8.21 11.34
N VAL A 315 6.67 7.77 10.07
CA VAL A 315 6.71 6.35 9.75
C VAL A 315 8.04 5.73 10.14
N LEU A 316 9.15 6.47 10.03
CA LEU A 316 10.46 6.00 10.47
C LEU A 316 10.46 5.67 11.96
N TRP A 317 10.01 6.62 12.79
CA TRP A 317 10.02 6.51 14.24
C TRP A 317 9.10 5.39 14.73
N THR A 318 7.90 5.32 14.16
CA THR A 318 6.91 4.29 14.51
C THR A 318 7.33 2.91 14.05
N MET A 319 8.01 2.78 12.90
CA MET A 319 8.58 1.52 12.44
C MET A 319 9.71 1.04 13.35
N LEU A 320 10.62 1.92 13.76
CA LEU A 320 11.70 1.57 14.70
C LEU A 320 11.12 1.10 16.04
N LEU A 321 10.09 1.80 16.53
CA LEU A 321 9.35 1.40 17.73
C LEU A 321 8.72 0.00 17.57
N LEU A 322 7.98 -0.22 16.48
CA LEU A 322 7.31 -1.50 16.23
C LEU A 322 8.32 -2.64 16.07
N GLY A 323 9.41 -2.42 15.32
CA GLY A 323 10.49 -3.39 15.16
C GLY A 323 11.14 -3.75 16.49
N GLY A 324 11.38 -2.75 17.35
CA GLY A 324 11.87 -2.96 18.72
C GLY A 324 10.91 -3.77 19.58
N LEU A 325 9.60 -3.45 19.53
CA LEU A 325 8.57 -4.18 20.27
C LEU A 325 8.43 -5.62 19.79
N LEU A 326 8.50 -5.87 18.48
CA LEU A 326 8.46 -7.22 17.91
C LEU A 326 9.72 -8.02 18.28
N ALA A 327 10.91 -7.40 18.25
CA ALA A 327 12.15 -8.02 18.70
C ALA A 327 12.08 -8.38 20.20
N LEU A 328 11.50 -7.49 21.01
CA LEU A 328 11.28 -7.74 22.43
C LEU A 328 10.29 -8.88 22.67
N TYR A 329 9.17 -8.90 21.93
CA TYR A 329 8.18 -9.98 21.97
C TYR A 329 8.80 -11.33 21.57
N TRP A 330 9.62 -11.33 20.52
CA TRP A 330 10.35 -12.49 20.06
C TRP A 330 11.33 -13.01 21.12
N ALA A 331 12.13 -12.11 21.72
CA ALA A 331 13.13 -12.46 22.73
C ALA A 331 12.50 -12.92 24.07
N SER A 332 11.37 -12.33 24.46
CA SER A 332 10.71 -12.62 25.73
C SER A 332 9.83 -13.88 25.69
N SER A 333 9.02 -14.05 24.64
CA SER A 333 7.96 -15.07 24.60
C SER A 333 8.01 -15.93 23.35
N ALA A 334 7.96 -15.33 22.16
CA ALA A 334 7.63 -16.07 20.93
C ALA A 334 8.66 -17.16 20.60
N ARG A 335 9.96 -16.91 20.80
CA ARG A 335 11.02 -17.91 20.55
C ARG A 335 10.89 -19.20 21.36
N ARG A 336 10.14 -19.17 22.47
CA ARG A 336 9.95 -20.34 23.35
C ARG A 336 8.72 -21.19 22.98
N ARG A 337 7.76 -20.61 22.25
CA ARG A 337 6.46 -21.24 21.93
C ARG A 337 6.30 -21.54 20.45
N PHE A 338 6.89 -20.71 19.59
CA PHE A 338 6.78 -20.85 18.15
C PHE A 338 7.66 -21.99 17.65
N VAL A 339 7.01 -23.11 17.32
CA VAL A 339 7.62 -24.16 16.52
C VAL A 339 7.19 -23.85 15.09
N GLY A 340 8.15 -23.40 14.26
CA GLY A 340 7.86 -23.13 12.85
C GLY A 340 7.26 -24.37 12.17
N PRO A 341 6.58 -24.20 11.02
CA PRO A 341 5.90 -25.30 10.36
C PRO A 341 6.87 -26.47 10.17
N ALA A 342 6.59 -27.59 10.84
CA ALA A 342 7.32 -28.81 10.63
C ALA A 342 7.16 -29.13 9.14
N GLY A 343 8.27 -29.11 8.39
CA GLY A 343 8.26 -29.44 6.96
C GLY A 343 7.48 -30.75 6.80
N LEU A 344 6.49 -30.73 5.91
CA LEU A 344 5.71 -31.92 5.55
C LEU A 344 6.70 -33.06 5.29
N ARG A 345 6.79 -33.98 6.24
CA ARG A 345 7.54 -35.23 6.10
C ARG A 345 6.70 -36.22 5.30
#